data_AF-A0A6V7ITS3-F1
#
_entry.id   AF-A0A6V7ITS3-F1
#
_cell.length_a   1.000
_cell.length_b   1.000
_cell.length_c   1.000
_cell.angle_alpha   90.00
_cell.angle_beta   90.00
_cell.angle_gamma   90.00
#
_symmetry.space_group_name_H-M   'P 1'
#
loop_
_entity.id
_entity.type
_entity.pdbx_description
1 polymer ?
#
loop_
_entity_poly.entity_id
_entity_poly.type
_entity_poly.pdbx_seq_one_letter_code
_entity_poly.pdbx_strand_id
1 'polypeptide(L)' 'YAIGQYVDQSGDVISHLNITSADAEDGGLYACIARNSLAAVEHKARLNIY' A
#
# COMPACT_ATOMS: atom_id res chain seq x y z
N TYR A 1 -5.97 -0.11 -10.98
CA TYR A 1 -5.04 -0.27 -9.85
C TYR A 1 -4.25 -1.56 -10.01
N ALA A 2 -2.98 -1.57 -9.62
CA ALA A 2 -2.13 -2.76 -9.60
C ALA A 2 -1.39 -2.85 -8.27
N ILE A 3 -1.38 -4.04 -7.65
CA ILE A 3 -0.64 -4.29 -6.41
C ILE A 3 0.53 -5.20 -6.73
N GLY A 4 1.73 -4.74 -6.42
CA GLY A 4 2.97 -5.50 -6.55
C GLY A 4 3.59 -5.77 -5.18
N GLN A 5 4.35 -6.86 -5.09
CA GLN A 5 5.18 -7.17 -3.92
C GLN A 5 6.50 -7.78 -4.36
N TYR A 6 7.58 -7.44 -3.66
CA TYR A 6 8.88 -8.07 -3.85
C TYR A 6 9.68 -8.05 -2.55
N VAL A 7 10.74 -8.84 -2.50
CA VAL A 7 11.70 -8.86 -1.39
C VAL A 7 12.94 -8.09 -1.83
N ASP A 8 13.37 -7.12 -1.04
CA ASP A 8 14.57 -6.34 -1.34
C ASP A 8 15.86 -7.14 -1.02
N GLN A 9 17.03 -6.54 -1.26
CA GLN A 9 18.32 -7.18 -0.97
C GLN A 9 18.60 -7.34 0.53
N SER A 10 17.93 -6.55 1.37
CA SER A 10 18.00 -6.60 2.83
C SER A 10 17.12 -7.71 3.42
N GLY A 11 16.22 -8.29 2.61
CA GLY A 11 15.25 -9.31 3.03
C GLY A 11 13.89 -8.74 3.42
N ASP A 12 13.66 -7.45 3.21
CA ASP A 12 12.41 -6.78 3.56
C ASP A 12 11.35 -7.02 2.47
N VAL A 13 10.14 -7.38 2.89
CA VAL A 13 8.99 -7.53 1.98
C VAL A 13 8.36 -6.16 1.75
N ILE A 14 8.47 -5.66 0.52
CA ILE A 14 7.90 -4.36 0.15
C ILE A 14 6.71 -4.57 -0.78
N SER A 15 5.58 -3.98 -0.42
CA SER A 15 4.36 -3.94 -1.24
C SER A 15 4.09 -2.53 -1.76
N HIS A 16 3.73 -2.45 -3.04
CA HIS A 16 3.41 -1.21 -3.72
C HIS A 16 2.02 -1.27 -4.33
N LEU A 17 1.23 -0.22 -4.11
CA LEU A 17 -0.03 0.03 -4.81
C LEU A 17 0.22 1.11 -5.86
N ASN A 18 0.03 0.74 -7.13
CA ASN A 18 0.14 1.67 -8.25
C ASN A 18 -1.24 2.00 -8.81
N ILE A 19 -1.51 3.29 -8.93
CA ILE A 19 -2.71 3.86 -9.55
C ILE A 19 -2.21 4.69 -10.74
N THR A 20 -2.33 4.16 -11.96
CA THR A 20 -1.75 4.74 -13.18
C THR A 20 -2.57 5.90 -13.75
N SER A 21 -3.88 5.85 -13.57
CA SER A 21 -4.83 6.95 -13.83
C SER A 21 -5.66 7.06 -12.58
N ALA A 22 -5.51 8.16 -11.84
CA ALA A 22 -6.23 8.41 -10.61
C ALA A 22 -7.33 9.43 -10.89
N ASP A 23 -8.58 9.06 -10.62
CA ASP A 23 -9.73 9.95 -10.69
C ASP A 23 -10.12 10.42 -9.28
N ALA A 24 -10.99 11.42 -9.16
CA ALA A 24 -11.41 11.95 -7.86
C ALA A 24 -12.05 10.87 -6.95
N GLU A 25 -12.61 9.82 -7.55
CA GLU A 25 -13.16 8.65 -6.85
C GLU A 25 -12.08 7.74 -6.21
N ASP A 26 -10.85 7.79 -6.70
CA ASP A 26 -9.70 7.12 -6.08
C ASP A 26 -9.16 7.91 -4.87
N GLY A 27 -9.67 9.11 -4.61
CA GLY A 27 -9.36 9.85 -3.39
C GLY A 27 -9.91 9.12 -2.16
N GLY A 28 -9.07 8.91 -1.14
CA GLY A 28 -9.49 8.10 0.00
C GLY A 28 -8.44 7.87 1.07
N LEU A 29 -8.81 7.12 2.11
CA LEU A 29 -7.88 6.67 3.14
C LEU A 29 -7.33 5.30 2.75
N TYR A 30 -6.02 5.25 2.47
CA TYR A 30 -5.33 4.02 2.13
C TYR A 30 -4.60 3.47 3.35
N ALA A 31 -4.62 2.15 3.50
CA ALA A 31 -3.97 1.45 4.59
C ALA A 31 -2.99 0.41 4.05
N CYS A 32 -1.75 0.45 4.53
CA CYS A 32 -0.79 -0.64 4.37
C CYS A 32 -0.85 -1.51 5.62
N ILE A 33 -1.10 -2.81 5.43
CA ILE A 33 -1.23 -3.78 6.51
C ILE A 33 -0.12 -4.82 6.36
N ALA A 34 0.83 -4.81 7.28
CA ALA A 34 1.88 -5.82 7.37
C ALA A 34 1.48 -6.86 8.42
N ARG A 35 1.33 -8.13 8.02
CA ARG A 35 0.92 -9.22 8.90
C ARG A 35 1.87 -10.41 8.84
N ASN A 36 2.22 -10.93 10.01
CA ASN A 36 2.89 -12.22 10.17
C ASN A 36 2.06 -13.15 11.07
N SER A 37 2.61 -14.31 11.43
CA SER A 37 1.91 -15.32 12.26
C SER A 37 1.65 -14.87 13.71
N LEU A 38 2.36 -13.84 14.19
CA LEU A 38 2.30 -13.37 15.57
C LEU A 38 1.46 -12.10 15.73
N ALA A 39 1.53 -11.19 14.75
CA ALA A 39 0.89 -9.87 14.84
C ALA A 39 0.60 -9.27 13.46
N ALA A 40 -0.20 -8.20 13.47
CA ALA A 40 -0.41 -7.32 12.33
C ALA A 40 -0.18 -5.87 12.76
N VAL A 41 0.47 -5.10 11.89
CA VAL A 41 0.67 -3.65 12.04
C VAL A 41 0.03 -2.97 10.84
N GLU A 42 -0.68 -1.89 11.10
CA GLU A 42 -1.38 -1.11 10.08
C GLU A 42 -0.88 0.34 10.10
N HIS A 43 -0.64 0.88 8.91
CA HIS A 43 -0.36 2.30 8.72
C HIS A 43 -1.33 2.90 7.71
N LYS A 44 -1.93 4.05 8.03
CA LYS A 44 -2.91 4.72 7.18
C LYS A 44 -2.42 6.08 6.73
N ALA A 45 -2.63 6.37 5.45
CA ALA A 45 -2.37 7.67 4.84
C ALA A 45 -3.51 8.04 3.90
N ARG A 46 -3.86 9.33 3.85
CA ARG A 46 -4.92 9.82 2.97
C ARG A 46 -4.32 10.24 1.62
N LEU A 47 -4.90 9.72 0.55
CA LEU A 47 -4.63 10.15 -0.82
C LEU A 47 -5.66 11.21 -1.21
N ASN A 48 -5.21 12.43 -1.46
CA ASN A 48 -6.06 13.51 -1.93
C ASN A 48 -5.81 13.72 -3.44
N ILE A 49 -6.84 13.53 -4.25
CA ILE A 49 -6.87 13.79 -5.70
C ILE A 49 -7.83 14.96 -5.94
N TYR A 50 -7.50 15.87 -6.87
CA TYR A 50 -8.22 17.11 -7.14
C TYR A 50 -8.48 17.31 -8.63
#